data_AF-A0A955I502-F1
#
_entry.id   AF-A0A955I502-F1
#
_cell.length_a   1.000
_cell.length_b   1.000
_cell.length_c   1.000
_cell.angle_alpha   90.00
_cell.angle_beta   90.00
_cell.angle_gamma   90.00
#
_symmetry.space_group_name_H-M   'P 1'
#
loop_
_entity.id
_entity.type
_entity.pdbx_description
1 polymer ?
#
loop_
_entity_poly.entity_id
_entity_poly.type
_entity_poly.pdbx_seq_one_letter_code
_entity_poly.pdbx_strand_id
1 'polypeptide(L)'
;MNGIDLIPKANLPTFDPTWLIIVVIALVLAVVLGVAGYLFVKYMLREIKESSLQLKSLRVTCFEVKVPEDNDTEIKAADQMFSGLLGIGEKLTGLQKHIGARTFVSFEIVAFKDNIKFYVLCPSRIATLVDRQINGAYPTAEISTVKEYNLFPEDAQVAFTELKLDKESRIPIRTYEELATDTLSTLTDALSKLGEGESAAFQMVISPAGSDWRNEAKKFIEDMRKQTGDDEKPKPKKVNEDTLSAIDHKAEKSGFFADVRLVVVSPSMNVAKEHLTNMLSSFDQYTKEAGNKFAK
;
A
#
# COMPACT_ATOMS: atom_id res chain seq x y z
N MET A 1 -24.84 -82.51 49.75
CA MET A 1 -23.64 -82.38 48.88
C MET A 1 -24.16 -82.09 47.48
N ASN A 2 -23.87 -81.02 46.75
CA ASN A 2 -23.11 -79.78 46.90
C ASN A 2 -23.90 -78.80 46.00
N GLY A 3 -24.25 -77.59 46.46
CA GLY A 3 -23.31 -76.47 46.37
C GLY A 3 -23.25 -75.96 44.93
N ILE A 4 -24.30 -75.31 44.44
CA ILE A 4 -24.22 -74.48 43.23
C ILE A 4 -23.89 -73.08 43.74
N ASP A 5 -22.60 -72.75 43.77
CA ASP A 5 -22.14 -71.39 44.04
C ASP A 5 -22.60 -70.48 42.89
N LEU A 6 -23.57 -69.63 43.20
CA LEU A 6 -23.97 -68.51 42.35
C LEU A 6 -22.82 -67.50 42.34
N ILE A 7 -22.14 -67.38 41.21
CA ILE A 7 -21.13 -66.34 40.95
C ILE A 7 -21.74 -64.98 41.31
N PRO A 8 -21.09 -64.15 42.14
CA PRO A 8 -21.60 -62.81 42.44
C PRO A 8 -21.62 -62.01 41.14
N LYS A 9 -22.80 -61.51 40.74
CA LYS A 9 -22.92 -60.55 39.64
C LYS A 9 -22.07 -59.33 40.00
N ALA A 10 -20.95 -59.15 39.31
CA ALA A 10 -20.16 -57.93 39.42
C ALA A 10 -21.07 -56.76 39.02
N ASN A 11 -21.31 -55.83 39.96
CA ASN A 11 -21.95 -54.55 39.65
C ASN A 11 -21.02 -53.79 38.71
N LEU A 12 -21.29 -53.89 37.40
CA LEU A 12 -20.64 -53.03 36.41
C LEU A 12 -20.96 -51.57 36.80
N PRO A 13 -19.96 -50.68 36.88
CA PRO A 13 -20.21 -49.30 37.25
C PRO A 13 -21.19 -48.68 36.24
N THR A 14 -22.32 -48.20 36.73
CA THR A 14 -23.31 -47.48 35.92
C THR A 14 -22.71 -46.14 35.55
N PHE A 15 -22.30 -45.99 34.28
CA PHE A 15 -21.82 -44.71 33.76
C PHE A 15 -22.99 -43.71 33.74
N ASP A 16 -22.93 -42.71 34.63
CA ASP A 16 -23.88 -41.61 34.63
C ASP A 16 -23.59 -40.66 33.45
N PRO A 17 -24.50 -40.51 32.46
CA PRO A 17 -24.30 -39.68 31.28
C PRO A 17 -24.20 -38.18 31.60
N THR A 18 -24.52 -37.74 32.82
CA THR A 18 -24.40 -36.33 33.24
C THR A 18 -22.97 -35.79 33.11
N TRP A 19 -21.95 -36.63 33.34
CA TRP A 19 -20.54 -36.24 33.18
C TRP A 19 -20.18 -35.88 31.74
N LEU A 20 -20.74 -36.60 30.75
CA LEU A 20 -20.52 -36.29 29.34
C LEU A 20 -21.13 -34.93 28.97
N ILE A 21 -22.32 -34.62 29.50
CA ILE A 21 -22.99 -33.33 29.28
C ILE A 21 -22.16 -32.19 29.88
N ILE A 22 -21.64 -32.35 31.10
CA ILE A 22 -20.78 -31.35 31.75
C ILE A 22 -19.50 -31.11 30.94
N VAL A 23 -18.86 -32.17 30.44
CA VAL A 23 -17.65 -32.06 29.60
C VAL A 23 -17.96 -31.33 28.28
N VAL A 24 -19.07 -31.66 27.63
CA VAL A 24 -19.49 -30.98 26.39
C VAL A 24 -19.77 -29.50 26.63
N ILE A 25 -20.48 -29.16 27.72
CA ILE A 25 -20.75 -27.76 28.10
C ILE A 25 -19.44 -27.01 28.38
N ALA A 26 -18.52 -27.63 29.13
CA ALA A 26 -17.22 -27.03 29.42
C ALA A 26 -16.40 -26.79 28.15
N LEU A 27 -16.41 -27.73 27.20
CA LEU A 27 -15.74 -27.58 25.90
C LEU A 27 -16.36 -26.46 25.07
N VAL A 28 -17.70 -26.41 24.98
CA VAL A 28 -18.41 -25.33 24.27
C VAL A 28 -18.08 -23.98 24.90
N LEU A 29 -18.10 -23.88 26.22
CA LEU A 29 -17.78 -22.64 26.93
C LEU A 29 -16.32 -22.23 26.71
N ALA A 30 -15.38 -23.18 26.72
CA ALA A 30 -13.97 -22.91 26.40
C ALA A 30 -13.78 -22.39 24.97
N VAL A 31 -14.48 -22.97 23.98
CA VAL A 31 -14.45 -22.49 22.59
C VAL A 31 -15.05 -21.09 22.49
N VAL A 32 -16.21 -20.84 23.11
CA VAL A 32 -16.86 -19.52 23.11
C VAL A 32 -15.96 -18.46 23.74
N LEU A 33 -15.35 -18.74 24.90
CA LEU A 33 -14.40 -17.84 25.54
C LEU A 33 -13.14 -17.64 24.70
N GLY A 34 -12.65 -18.69 24.02
CA GLY A 34 -11.52 -18.60 23.12
C GLY A 34 -11.81 -17.68 21.91
N VAL A 35 -12.98 -17.83 21.29
CA VAL A 35 -13.42 -16.97 20.18
C VAL A 35 -13.65 -15.54 20.66
N ALA A 36 -14.33 -15.34 21.79
CA ALA A 36 -14.55 -14.01 22.37
C ALA A 36 -13.22 -13.32 22.71
N GLY A 37 -12.28 -14.05 23.31
CA GLY A 37 -10.92 -13.56 23.59
C GLY A 37 -10.16 -13.20 22.32
N TYR A 38 -10.22 -14.04 21.27
CA TYR A 38 -9.61 -13.74 19.97
C TYR A 38 -10.21 -12.47 19.33
N LEU A 39 -11.53 -12.34 19.32
CA LEU A 39 -12.22 -11.16 18.79
C LEU A 39 -11.88 -9.90 19.60
N PHE A 40 -11.83 -10.00 20.93
CA PHE A 40 -11.46 -8.91 21.82
C PHE A 40 -10.02 -8.44 21.57
N VAL A 41 -9.06 -9.37 21.46
CA VAL A 41 -7.67 -9.05 21.11
C VAL A 41 -7.61 -8.40 19.73
N LYS A 42 -8.29 -8.95 18.72
CA LYS A 42 -8.32 -8.38 17.36
C LYS A 42 -8.90 -6.95 17.36
N TYR A 43 -9.95 -6.71 18.14
CA TYR A 43 -10.55 -5.39 18.32
C TYR A 43 -9.55 -4.41 18.97
N MET A 44 -8.94 -4.80 20.10
CA MET A 44 -7.94 -3.98 20.80
C MET A 44 -6.72 -3.64 19.92
N LEU A 45 -6.22 -4.60 19.14
CA LEU A 45 -5.11 -4.38 18.21
C LEU A 45 -5.49 -3.40 17.10
N ARG A 46 -6.74 -3.43 16.61
CA ARG A 46 -7.25 -2.47 15.63
C ARG A 46 -7.32 -1.07 16.21
N GLU A 47 -7.84 -0.92 17.43
CA GLU A 47 -7.97 0.37 18.11
C GLU A 47 -6.61 1.05 18.34
N ILE A 48 -5.62 0.27 18.80
CA ILE A 48 -4.24 0.75 18.98
C ILE A 48 -3.63 1.18 17.63
N LYS A 49 -3.88 0.43 16.56
CA LYS A 49 -3.40 0.76 15.22
C LYS A 49 -4.01 2.06 14.72
N GLU A 50 -5.32 2.22 14.83
CA GLU A 50 -6.04 3.43 14.43
C GLU A 50 -5.56 4.64 15.22
N SER A 51 -5.40 4.51 16.55
CA SER A 51 -4.83 5.56 17.40
C SER A 51 -3.41 5.96 16.96
N SER A 52 -2.57 4.98 16.61
CA SER A 52 -1.20 5.26 16.15
C SER A 52 -1.17 5.95 14.77
N LEU A 53 -2.10 5.59 13.87
CA LEU A 53 -2.27 6.25 12.57
C LEU A 53 -2.75 7.68 12.76
N GLN A 54 -3.76 7.89 13.60
CA GLN A 54 -4.29 9.20 13.93
C GLN A 54 -3.20 10.11 14.48
N LEU A 55 -2.44 9.67 15.48
CA LEU A 55 -1.33 10.46 16.05
C LEU A 55 -0.26 10.85 15.03
N LYS A 56 0.03 10.00 14.04
CA LYS A 56 0.96 10.30 12.95
C LYS A 56 0.35 11.22 11.89
N SER A 57 -0.96 11.12 11.63
CA SER A 57 -1.68 12.00 10.70
C SER A 57 -1.95 13.39 11.28
N LEU A 58 -2.10 13.53 12.61
CA LEU A 58 -2.43 14.79 13.28
C LEU A 58 -1.22 15.73 13.45
N ARG A 59 0.00 15.25 13.20
CA ARG A 59 1.26 16.02 13.33
C ARG A 59 2.11 15.85 12.08
N VAL A 60 1.61 16.37 10.98
CA VAL A 60 2.31 16.41 9.70
C VAL A 60 2.92 17.78 9.45
N THR A 61 4.02 17.79 8.71
CA THR A 61 4.62 18.99 8.13
C THR A 61 4.33 18.94 6.63
N CYS A 62 3.78 20.04 6.10
CA CYS A 62 3.53 20.23 4.67
C CYS A 62 4.61 21.13 4.08
N PHE A 63 5.33 20.61 3.10
CA PHE A 63 6.31 21.36 2.31
C PHE A 63 5.72 21.70 0.95
N GLU A 64 5.73 22.98 0.57
CA GLU A 64 5.58 23.40 -0.84
C GLU A 64 6.99 23.37 -1.47
N VAL A 65 7.13 22.61 -2.56
CA VAL A 65 8.39 22.42 -3.28
C VAL A 65 8.30 23.09 -4.63
N LYS A 66 9.23 24.00 -4.93
CA LYS A 66 9.35 24.65 -6.24
C LYS A 66 10.71 24.31 -6.82
N VAL A 67 10.71 23.85 -8.06
CA VAL A 67 11.93 23.54 -8.80
C VAL A 67 12.06 24.58 -9.93
N PRO A 68 13.25 25.15 -10.16
CA PRO A 68 13.47 26.06 -11.28
C PRO A 68 13.16 25.42 -12.63
N GLU A 69 12.72 26.22 -13.60
CA GLU A 69 12.37 25.74 -14.95
C GLU A 69 13.60 25.25 -15.73
N ASP A 70 14.76 25.86 -15.47
CA ASP A 70 16.07 25.51 -16.06
C ASP A 70 16.78 24.37 -15.31
N ASN A 71 16.05 23.60 -14.52
CA ASN A 71 16.62 22.50 -13.75
C ASN A 71 16.95 21.29 -14.64
N ASP A 72 18.24 21.13 -14.97
CA ASP A 72 18.78 19.99 -15.72
C ASP A 72 18.98 18.71 -14.88
N THR A 73 18.30 18.59 -13.74
CA THR A 73 18.46 17.42 -12.86
C THR A 73 17.89 16.16 -13.53
N GLU A 74 18.76 15.19 -13.81
CA GLU A 74 18.36 13.89 -14.37
C GLU A 74 17.38 13.15 -13.44
N ILE A 75 16.49 12.33 -14.04
CA ILE A 75 15.54 11.48 -13.31
C ILE A 75 16.25 10.57 -12.28
N LYS A 76 17.51 10.19 -12.52
CA LYS A 76 18.33 9.41 -11.58
C LYS A 76 18.56 10.09 -10.23
N ALA A 77 18.45 11.42 -10.14
CA ALA A 77 18.51 12.11 -8.86
C ALA A 77 17.32 11.75 -7.96
N ALA A 78 16.14 11.51 -8.56
CA ALA A 78 14.98 11.03 -7.83
C ALA A 78 15.22 9.63 -7.23
N ASP A 79 15.88 8.73 -7.97
CA ASP A 79 16.27 7.40 -7.46
C ASP A 79 17.14 7.51 -6.20
N GLN A 80 18.08 8.46 -6.18
CA GLN A 80 18.91 8.74 -5.02
C GLN A 80 18.10 9.32 -3.85
N MET A 81 17.18 10.26 -4.12
CA MET A 81 16.26 10.83 -3.12
C MET A 81 15.42 9.73 -2.47
N PHE A 82 14.75 8.90 -3.26
CA PHE A 82 13.92 7.81 -2.77
C PHE A 82 14.75 6.77 -2.01
N SER A 83 15.98 6.48 -2.45
CA SER A 83 16.89 5.59 -1.72
C SER A 83 17.21 6.14 -0.32
N GLY A 84 17.45 7.45 -0.21
CA GLY A 84 17.65 8.12 1.08
C GLY A 84 16.43 8.07 2.00
N LEU A 85 15.22 8.01 1.43
CA LEU A 85 13.98 7.86 2.18
C LEU A 85 13.74 6.45 2.71
N LEU A 86 14.44 5.41 2.26
CA LEU A 86 14.31 4.07 2.86
C LEU A 86 14.67 4.06 4.35
N GLY A 87 15.56 4.98 4.77
CA GLY A 87 16.00 5.16 6.15
C GLY A 87 14.92 5.67 7.11
N ILE A 88 13.77 6.14 6.61
CA ILE A 88 12.65 6.56 7.48
C ILE A 88 11.96 5.35 8.12
N GLY A 89 12.15 4.15 7.55
CA GLY A 89 11.45 2.94 7.97
C GLY A 89 11.69 2.63 9.44
N GLU A 90 10.61 2.57 10.21
CA GLU A 90 10.67 2.09 11.58
C GLU A 90 10.85 0.55 11.55
N LYS A 91 11.82 0.02 12.31
CA LYS A 91 11.98 -1.43 12.49
C LYS A 91 10.84 -1.96 13.37
N LEU A 92 9.68 -2.18 12.76
CA LEU A 92 8.53 -2.79 13.41
C LEU A 92 8.82 -4.30 13.63
N THR A 93 8.93 -4.73 14.88
CA THR A 93 9.18 -6.14 15.25
C THR A 93 7.99 -6.76 15.99
N GLY A 94 7.78 -8.07 15.82
CA GLY A 94 6.73 -8.82 16.52
C GLY A 94 5.33 -8.24 16.36
N LEU A 95 4.66 -7.95 17.48
CA LEU A 95 3.30 -7.41 17.51
C LEU A 95 3.21 -6.02 16.85
N GLN A 96 4.29 -5.23 16.87
CA GLN A 96 4.34 -3.90 16.23
C GLN A 96 4.18 -3.95 14.71
N LYS A 97 4.48 -5.07 14.04
CA LYS A 97 4.16 -5.22 12.60
C LYS A 97 2.65 -5.17 12.34
N HIS A 98 1.83 -5.57 13.32
CA HIS A 98 0.39 -5.68 13.18
C HIS A 98 -0.34 -4.43 13.71
N ILE A 99 0.24 -3.75 14.71
CA ILE A 99 -0.37 -2.58 15.37
C ILE A 99 0.31 -1.25 15.07
N GLY A 100 1.54 -1.25 14.58
CA GLY A 100 2.29 -0.03 14.32
C GLY A 100 1.87 0.61 12.99
N ALA A 101 1.50 1.88 13.03
CA ALA A 101 1.47 2.71 11.83
C ALA A 101 2.87 2.83 11.24
N ARG A 102 3.06 2.48 9.97
CA ARG A 102 4.31 2.78 9.28
C ARG A 102 4.46 4.30 9.16
N THR A 103 5.68 4.80 9.23
CA THR A 103 5.91 6.19 8.81
C THR A 103 5.69 6.29 7.31
N PHE A 104 5.33 7.49 6.85
CA PHE A 104 5.04 7.74 5.44
C PHE A 104 5.65 9.06 4.98
N VAL A 105 5.74 9.20 3.66
CA VAL A 105 5.93 10.47 2.97
C VAL A 105 4.91 10.50 1.84
N SER A 106 4.14 11.58 1.73
CA SER A 106 3.22 11.81 0.62
C SER A 106 3.85 12.79 -0.35
N PHE A 107 3.89 12.44 -1.63
CA PHE A 107 4.23 13.34 -2.72
C PHE A 107 2.95 13.69 -3.47
N GLU A 108 2.65 14.97 -3.58
CA GLU A 108 1.34 15.41 -4.02
C GLU A 108 1.46 16.49 -5.10
N ILE A 109 0.58 16.40 -6.10
CA ILE A 109 0.39 17.43 -7.12
C ILE A 109 -1.01 17.95 -6.92
N VAL A 110 -1.13 19.22 -6.58
CA VAL A 110 -2.40 19.86 -6.26
C VAL A 110 -2.65 20.95 -7.26
N ALA A 111 -3.85 20.94 -7.83
CA ALA A 111 -4.26 21.87 -8.85
C ALA A 111 -5.54 22.60 -8.46
N PHE A 112 -5.53 23.89 -8.74
CA PHE A 112 -6.70 24.76 -8.83
C PHE A 112 -6.69 25.38 -10.23
N LYS A 113 -7.72 26.16 -10.56
CA LYS A 113 -7.72 26.95 -11.80
C LYS A 113 -6.42 27.74 -11.96
N ASP A 114 -5.76 27.55 -13.10
CA ASP A 114 -4.52 28.23 -13.51
C ASP A 114 -3.35 28.09 -12.50
N ASN A 115 -3.38 27.09 -11.63
CA ASN A 115 -2.38 26.94 -10.57
C ASN A 115 -2.12 25.47 -10.24
N ILE A 116 -0.91 24.99 -10.50
CA ILE A 116 -0.45 23.65 -10.11
C ILE A 116 0.73 23.81 -9.16
N LYS A 117 0.68 23.10 -8.02
CA LYS A 117 1.72 23.12 -6.99
C LYS A 117 2.10 21.71 -6.56
N PHE A 118 3.35 21.57 -6.14
CA PHE A 118 3.92 20.32 -5.67
C PHE A 118 4.11 20.38 -4.16
N TYR A 119 3.63 19.35 -3.48
CA TYR A 119 3.69 19.26 -2.03
C TYR A 119 4.34 17.95 -1.57
N VAL A 120 5.03 18.03 -0.44
CA VAL A 120 5.53 16.86 0.28
C VAL A 120 5.03 16.90 1.72
N LEU A 121 4.26 15.89 2.12
CA LEU A 121 3.74 15.77 3.49
C LEU A 121 4.42 14.61 4.20
N CYS A 122 4.82 14.83 5.44
CA CYS A 122 5.39 13.77 6.27
C CYS A 122 5.16 14.05 7.76
N PRO A 123 5.22 13.03 8.64
CA PRO A 123 5.20 13.27 10.08
C PRO A 123 6.30 14.25 10.50
N SER A 124 5.98 15.24 11.33
CA SER A 124 6.92 16.32 11.70
C SER A 124 8.24 15.82 12.30
N ARG A 125 8.22 14.65 12.93
CA ARG A 125 9.43 13.99 13.48
C ARG A 125 10.50 13.68 12.43
N ILE A 126 10.11 13.47 11.17
CA ILE A 126 11.02 13.14 10.06
C ILE A 126 11.17 14.28 9.06
N ALA A 127 10.54 15.44 9.30
CA ALA A 127 10.52 16.58 8.39
C ALA A 127 11.93 17.03 7.98
N THR A 128 12.86 17.18 8.93
CA THR A 128 14.26 17.55 8.66
C THR A 128 14.99 16.53 7.79
N LEU A 129 14.67 15.23 7.93
CA LEU A 129 15.26 14.20 7.08
C LEU A 129 14.72 14.32 5.66
N VAL A 130 13.41 14.46 5.50
CA VAL A 130 12.75 14.60 4.18
C VAL A 130 13.27 15.83 3.45
N ASP A 131 13.29 16.98 4.11
CA ASP A 131 13.87 18.23 3.58
C ASP A 131 15.31 18.03 3.09
N ARG A 132 16.16 17.37 3.90
CA ARG A 132 17.54 17.04 3.50
C ARG A 132 17.62 16.10 2.30
N GLN A 133 16.72 15.12 2.16
CA GLN A 133 16.74 14.22 0.98
C GLN A 133 16.33 14.95 -0.29
N ILE A 134 15.33 15.83 -0.21
CA ILE A 134 14.88 16.63 -1.35
C ILE A 134 16.00 17.61 -1.75
N ASN A 135 16.52 18.42 -0.82
CA ASN A 135 17.62 19.35 -1.09
C ASN A 135 18.89 18.65 -1.58
N GLY A 136 19.16 17.42 -1.11
CA GLY A 136 20.31 16.65 -1.55
C GLY A 136 20.21 16.18 -3.02
N ALA A 137 19.00 15.91 -3.50
CA ALA A 137 18.75 15.51 -4.88
C ALA A 137 18.47 16.70 -5.81
N TYR A 138 17.85 17.75 -5.28
CA TYR A 138 17.48 18.97 -5.99
C TYR A 138 18.00 20.20 -5.22
N PRO A 139 19.30 20.53 -5.33
CA PRO A 139 19.91 21.62 -4.55
C PRO A 139 19.38 23.01 -4.87
N THR A 140 18.77 23.18 -6.05
CA THR A 140 18.17 24.43 -6.52
C THR A 140 16.67 24.52 -6.19
N ALA A 141 16.08 23.50 -5.56
CA ALA A 141 14.69 23.54 -5.17
C ALA A 141 14.46 24.49 -3.99
N GLU A 142 13.40 25.28 -4.06
CA GLU A 142 12.91 26.07 -2.94
C GLU A 142 11.90 25.23 -2.16
N ILE A 143 12.22 24.92 -0.90
CA ILE A 143 11.36 24.17 0.00
C ILE A 143 10.86 25.11 1.10
N SER A 144 9.54 25.24 1.21
CA SER A 144 8.91 26.10 2.21
C SER A 144 7.87 25.34 3.02
N THR A 145 7.89 25.49 4.34
CA THR A 145 6.83 24.93 5.20
C THR A 145 5.60 25.82 5.11
N VAL A 146 4.48 25.23 4.71
CA VAL A 146 3.21 25.95 4.51
C VAL A 146 2.08 25.29 5.28
N LYS A 147 0.94 25.99 5.37
CA LYS A 147 -0.31 25.39 5.84
C LYS A 147 -0.82 24.41 4.78
N GLU A 148 -1.43 23.31 5.23
CA GLU A 148 -2.14 22.38 4.36
C GLU A 148 -3.17 23.12 3.50
N TYR A 149 -3.21 22.75 2.22
CA TYR A 149 -4.17 23.28 1.25
C TYR A 149 -5.57 22.72 1.54
N ASN A 150 -6.61 23.42 1.09
CA ASN A 150 -7.98 22.93 1.16
C ASN A 150 -8.52 22.69 -0.25
N LEU A 151 -8.80 21.43 -0.60
CA LEU A 151 -9.44 21.07 -1.87
C LEU A 151 -10.96 21.28 -1.86
N PHE A 152 -11.57 21.39 -0.68
CA PHE A 152 -13.01 21.26 -0.49
C PHE A 152 -13.62 22.63 -0.15
N PRO A 153 -14.09 23.40 -1.14
CA PRO A 153 -14.99 24.51 -0.88
C PRO A 153 -16.34 24.00 -0.36
N GLU A 154 -17.12 24.90 0.24
CA GLU A 154 -18.48 24.61 0.70
C GLU A 154 -19.37 24.18 -0.49
N ASP A 155 -20.27 23.21 -0.27
CA ASP A 155 -21.21 22.66 -1.25
C ASP A 155 -20.62 21.97 -2.50
N ALA A 156 -19.35 21.56 -2.46
CA ALA A 156 -18.70 20.87 -3.58
C ALA A 156 -19.03 19.37 -3.68
N GLN A 157 -18.97 18.85 -4.91
CA GLN A 157 -19.06 17.42 -5.21
C GLN A 157 -17.66 16.83 -5.36
N VAL A 158 -17.45 15.62 -4.83
CA VAL A 158 -16.13 14.95 -4.82
C VAL A 158 -16.19 13.65 -5.62
N ALA A 159 -15.29 13.52 -6.60
CA ALA A 159 -14.99 12.27 -7.27
C ALA A 159 -13.58 11.83 -6.90
N PHE A 160 -13.40 10.58 -6.47
CA PHE A 160 -12.09 10.08 -6.08
C PHE A 160 -11.89 8.63 -6.51
N THR A 161 -10.63 8.22 -6.56
CA THR A 161 -10.24 6.83 -6.79
C THR A 161 -8.89 6.52 -6.16
N GLU A 162 -8.70 5.26 -5.81
CA GLU A 162 -7.39 4.68 -5.52
C GLU A 162 -6.94 3.93 -6.78
N LEU A 163 -5.66 4.00 -7.12
CA LEU A 163 -5.07 3.20 -8.18
C LEU A 163 -4.45 1.93 -7.60
N LYS A 164 -4.78 0.80 -8.21
CA LYS A 164 -4.23 -0.52 -7.90
C LYS A 164 -3.54 -1.10 -9.12
N LEU A 165 -2.72 -2.12 -8.89
CA LEU A 165 -2.15 -2.89 -9.99
C LEU A 165 -3.14 -3.98 -10.42
N ASP A 166 -3.29 -4.17 -11.73
CA ASP A 166 -4.16 -5.19 -12.34
C ASP A 166 -3.66 -6.62 -12.04
N LYS A 167 -2.35 -6.80 -11.95
CA LYS A 167 -1.68 -8.04 -11.58
C LYS A 167 -0.86 -7.87 -10.30
N GLU A 168 -0.32 -8.98 -9.79
CA GLU A 168 0.56 -8.97 -8.63
C GLU A 168 1.70 -7.96 -8.77
N SER A 169 2.07 -7.32 -7.65
CA SER A 169 3.06 -6.25 -7.60
C SER A 169 4.45 -6.67 -8.08
N ARG A 170 4.77 -7.96 -8.11
CA ARG A 170 6.02 -8.46 -8.69
C ARG A 170 6.10 -8.24 -10.21
N ILE A 171 4.96 -8.21 -10.90
CA ILE A 171 4.91 -7.96 -12.35
C ILE A 171 5.10 -6.45 -12.58
N PRO A 172 6.09 -6.04 -13.40
CA PRO A 172 6.43 -4.63 -13.59
C PRO A 172 5.45 -3.88 -14.51
N ILE A 173 5.32 -2.58 -14.27
CA ILE A 173 4.76 -1.57 -15.19
C ILE A 173 5.89 -0.98 -16.03
N ARG A 174 5.59 -0.17 -17.05
CA ARG A 174 6.61 0.62 -17.76
C ARG A 174 7.23 1.64 -16.81
N THR A 175 8.56 1.77 -16.88
CA THR A 175 9.32 2.76 -16.11
C THR A 175 9.67 3.97 -16.99
N TYR A 176 10.22 5.03 -16.37
CA TYR A 176 10.75 6.18 -17.10
C TYR A 176 11.84 5.80 -18.12
N GLU A 177 12.54 4.67 -17.93
CA GLU A 177 13.56 4.17 -18.87
C GLU A 177 12.93 3.67 -20.18
N GLU A 178 11.66 3.26 -20.15
CA GLU A 178 10.90 2.78 -21.30
C GLU A 178 10.03 3.88 -21.95
N LEU A 179 9.99 5.08 -21.35
CA LEU A 179 9.13 6.18 -21.78
C LEU A 179 9.97 7.25 -22.48
N ALA A 180 9.53 7.66 -23.67
CA ALA A 180 10.28 8.59 -24.52
C ALA A 180 10.00 10.07 -24.19
N THR A 181 8.99 10.34 -23.38
CA THR A 181 8.47 11.68 -23.07
C THR A 181 8.34 11.87 -21.58
N ASP A 182 8.27 13.12 -21.13
CA ASP A 182 7.99 13.44 -19.74
C ASP A 182 6.59 12.91 -19.33
N THR A 183 6.58 12.10 -18.28
CA THR A 183 5.37 11.46 -17.78
C THR A 183 4.44 12.41 -17.02
N LEU A 184 4.97 13.52 -16.49
CA LEU A 184 4.18 14.51 -15.78
C LEU A 184 3.32 15.34 -16.73
N SER A 185 3.79 15.61 -17.95
CA SER A 185 3.07 16.39 -18.97
C SER A 185 1.61 15.98 -19.13
N THR A 186 1.34 14.68 -19.26
CA THR A 186 -0.03 14.17 -19.46
C THR A 186 -0.92 14.39 -18.24
N LEU A 187 -0.38 14.30 -17.03
CA LEU A 187 -1.14 14.55 -15.80
C LEU A 187 -1.37 16.05 -15.61
N THR A 188 -0.35 16.89 -15.82
CA THR A 188 -0.48 18.35 -15.70
C THR A 188 -1.42 18.93 -16.75
N ASP A 189 -1.47 18.34 -17.95
CA ASP A 189 -2.43 18.72 -19.00
C ASP A 189 -3.87 18.35 -18.64
N ALA A 190 -4.07 17.27 -17.87
CA ALA A 190 -5.40 16.94 -17.35
C ALA A 190 -5.80 17.92 -16.23
N LEU A 191 -4.86 18.31 -15.38
CA LEU A 191 -5.05 19.23 -14.26
C LEU A 191 -5.24 20.69 -14.72
N SER A 192 -4.62 21.11 -15.82
CA SER A 192 -4.72 22.49 -16.33
C SER A 192 -6.10 22.87 -16.86
N LYS A 193 -6.97 21.87 -17.09
CA LYS A 193 -8.34 22.04 -17.60
C LYS A 193 -9.36 22.40 -16.52
N LEU A 194 -8.95 22.47 -15.25
CA LEU A 194 -9.85 22.79 -14.14
C LEU A 194 -10.41 24.22 -14.27
N GLY A 195 -11.73 24.34 -14.09
CA GLY A 195 -12.48 25.58 -14.09
C GLY A 195 -12.53 26.28 -12.73
N GLU A 196 -13.30 27.36 -12.66
CA GLU A 196 -13.52 28.09 -11.41
C GLU A 196 -14.29 27.26 -10.39
N GLY A 197 -13.84 27.27 -9.13
CA GLY A 197 -14.43 26.47 -8.06
C GLY A 197 -14.06 25.00 -8.11
N GLU A 198 -13.16 24.58 -9.01
CA GLU A 198 -12.68 23.22 -9.14
C GLU A 198 -11.27 23.06 -8.58
N SER A 199 -10.98 21.90 -8.03
CA SER A 199 -9.66 21.52 -7.56
C SER A 199 -9.41 20.03 -7.78
N ALA A 200 -8.15 19.65 -7.84
CA ALA A 200 -7.78 18.25 -7.91
C ALA A 200 -6.47 18.00 -7.18
N ALA A 201 -6.28 16.77 -6.73
CA ALA A 201 -5.02 16.30 -6.17
C ALA A 201 -4.69 14.90 -6.69
N PHE A 202 -3.44 14.75 -7.13
CA PHE A 202 -2.76 13.46 -7.17
C PHE A 202 -1.97 13.30 -5.87
N GLN A 203 -2.08 12.15 -5.22
CA GLN A 203 -1.32 11.83 -4.00
C GLN A 203 -0.63 10.49 -4.17
N MET A 204 0.67 10.45 -3.92
CA MET A 204 1.46 9.22 -3.80
C MET A 204 2.01 9.11 -2.39
N VAL A 205 1.37 8.27 -1.57
CA VAL A 205 1.78 8.00 -0.19
C VAL A 205 2.69 6.77 -0.17
N ILE A 206 3.95 6.97 0.21
CA ILE A 206 4.94 5.90 0.25
C ILE A 206 5.34 5.52 1.68
N SER A 207 5.67 4.25 1.88
CA SER A 207 6.23 3.71 3.13
C SER A 207 7.24 2.61 2.81
N PRO A 208 8.44 2.57 3.43
CA PRO A 208 9.46 1.57 3.09
C PRO A 208 8.94 0.13 3.18
N ALA A 209 9.19 -0.69 2.15
CA ALA A 209 8.61 -2.03 2.04
C ALA A 209 9.45 -3.17 2.65
N GLY A 210 10.68 -2.87 3.08
CA GLY A 210 11.63 -3.90 3.49
C GLY A 210 12.10 -4.78 2.32
N SER A 211 12.55 -5.99 2.62
CA SER A 211 13.10 -6.96 1.66
C SER A 211 12.20 -8.16 1.38
N ASP A 212 11.15 -8.38 2.17
CA ASP A 212 10.31 -9.59 2.10
C ASP A 212 9.71 -9.80 0.69
N TRP A 213 9.16 -8.73 0.08
CA TRP A 213 8.59 -8.79 -1.27
C TRP A 213 9.62 -9.18 -2.36
N ARG A 214 10.88 -8.76 -2.20
CA ARG A 214 11.97 -9.13 -3.13
C ARG A 214 12.31 -10.61 -3.01
N ASN A 215 12.36 -11.10 -1.77
CA ASN A 215 12.65 -12.50 -1.49
C ASN A 215 11.55 -13.41 -2.08
N GLU A 216 10.28 -12.99 -1.96
CA GLU A 216 9.14 -13.68 -2.58
C GLU A 216 9.23 -13.67 -4.12
N ALA A 217 9.61 -12.54 -4.72
CA ALA A 217 9.81 -12.43 -6.16
C ALA A 217 10.94 -13.34 -6.66
N LYS A 218 12.09 -13.38 -5.95
CA LYS A 218 13.22 -14.27 -6.27
C LYS A 218 12.83 -15.75 -6.15
N LYS A 219 12.12 -16.11 -5.07
CA LYS A 219 11.61 -17.47 -4.90
C LYS A 219 10.66 -17.87 -6.03
N PHE A 220 9.76 -16.97 -6.43
CA PHE A 220 8.88 -17.20 -7.56
C PHE A 220 9.66 -17.47 -8.86
N ILE A 221 10.71 -16.70 -9.15
CA ILE A 221 11.57 -16.93 -10.32
C ILE A 221 12.23 -18.32 -10.25
N GLU A 222 12.78 -18.69 -9.09
CA GLU A 222 13.40 -20.01 -8.89
C GLU A 222 12.40 -21.15 -9.10
N ASP A 223 11.20 -21.04 -8.54
CA ASP A 223 10.14 -22.05 -8.64
C ASP A 223 9.67 -22.20 -10.09
N MET A 224 9.52 -21.09 -10.83
CA MET A 224 9.16 -21.12 -12.25
C MET A 224 10.27 -21.74 -13.11
N ARG A 225 11.54 -21.40 -12.86
CA ARG A 225 12.68 -21.98 -13.61
C ARG A 225 12.80 -23.50 -13.39
N LYS A 226 12.66 -23.98 -12.15
CA LYS A 226 12.69 -25.42 -11.80
C LYS A 226 11.58 -26.21 -12.51
N GLN A 227 10.38 -25.67 -12.59
CA GLN A 227 9.24 -26.32 -13.25
C GLN A 227 9.41 -26.48 -14.76
N THR A 228 10.30 -25.71 -15.39
CA THR A 228 10.59 -25.82 -16.82
C THR A 228 11.49 -27.04 -17.14
N GLY A 229 12.11 -27.66 -16.13
CA GLY A 229 13.02 -28.81 -16.26
C GLY A 229 12.41 -30.18 -15.91
N ASP A 230 11.22 -30.24 -15.33
CA ASP A 230 10.53 -31.49 -14.97
C ASP A 230 9.37 -31.77 -15.94
N ASP A 231 9.51 -32.81 -16.76
CA ASP A 231 8.56 -33.15 -17.84
C ASP A 231 7.25 -33.84 -17.38
N GLU A 232 7.05 -34.09 -16.08
CA GLU A 232 5.95 -34.94 -15.58
C GLU A 232 4.73 -34.20 -14.98
N LYS A 233 4.72 -32.86 -14.86
CA LYS A 233 3.57 -32.12 -14.29
C LYS A 233 2.89 -31.21 -15.32
N PRO A 234 1.55 -31.04 -15.25
CA PRO A 234 0.81 -30.17 -16.16
C PRO A 234 1.38 -28.76 -16.08
N LYS A 235 1.98 -28.31 -17.18
CA LYS A 235 2.73 -27.05 -17.26
C LYS A 235 1.77 -25.89 -16.98
N PRO A 236 1.93 -25.11 -15.88
CA PRO A 236 1.25 -23.83 -15.78
C PRO A 236 1.65 -22.96 -16.99
N LYS A 237 0.82 -21.98 -17.37
CA LYS A 237 1.11 -21.04 -18.47
C LYS A 237 2.59 -20.63 -18.38
N LYS A 238 3.38 -21.02 -19.39
CA LYS A 238 4.82 -20.75 -19.46
C LYS A 238 5.01 -19.24 -19.35
N VAL A 239 5.46 -18.78 -18.19
CA VAL A 239 5.83 -17.37 -18.00
C VAL A 239 7.04 -17.15 -18.91
N ASN A 240 6.98 -16.16 -19.80
CA ASN A 240 8.07 -15.88 -20.73
C ASN A 240 9.35 -15.52 -19.94
N GLU A 241 10.52 -15.94 -20.41
CA GLU A 241 11.81 -15.61 -19.79
C GLU A 241 12.01 -14.09 -19.71
N ASP A 242 11.52 -13.33 -20.69
CA ASP A 242 11.55 -11.86 -20.67
C ASP A 242 10.78 -11.31 -19.45
N THR A 243 9.66 -11.95 -19.08
CA THR A 243 8.88 -11.58 -17.90
C THR A 243 9.62 -11.94 -16.62
N LEU A 244 10.27 -13.11 -16.57
CA LEU A 244 11.08 -13.50 -15.40
C LEU A 244 12.27 -12.56 -15.21
N SER A 245 12.97 -12.19 -16.29
CA SER A 245 14.06 -11.22 -16.27
C SER A 245 13.58 -9.84 -15.81
N ALA A 246 12.41 -9.39 -16.26
CA ALA A 246 11.85 -8.12 -15.81
C ALA A 246 11.46 -8.12 -14.32
N ILE A 247 10.96 -9.25 -13.80
CA ILE A 247 10.71 -9.42 -12.36
C ILE A 247 12.03 -9.42 -11.59
N ASP A 248 13.06 -10.07 -12.11
CA ASP A 248 14.39 -10.16 -11.48
C ASP A 248 15.01 -8.76 -11.36
N HIS A 249 15.03 -7.99 -12.44
CA HIS A 249 15.50 -6.60 -12.44
C HIS A 249 14.72 -5.72 -11.46
N LYS A 250 13.39 -5.86 -11.41
CA LYS A 250 12.58 -5.16 -10.40
C LYS A 250 12.98 -5.56 -8.97
N ALA A 251 13.25 -6.84 -8.73
CA ALA A 251 13.65 -7.37 -7.44
C ALA A 251 15.09 -7.01 -7.03
N GLU A 252 15.87 -6.34 -7.87
CA GLU A 252 17.16 -5.74 -7.47
C GLU A 252 16.97 -4.39 -6.76
N LYS A 253 15.88 -3.70 -7.05
CA LYS A 253 15.60 -2.36 -6.52
C LYS A 253 15.00 -2.43 -5.12
N SER A 254 15.37 -1.48 -4.27
CA SER A 254 14.64 -1.28 -3.01
C SER A 254 13.26 -0.70 -3.29
N GLY A 255 12.27 -1.07 -2.46
CA GLY A 255 10.86 -0.77 -2.76
C GLY A 255 10.14 -0.08 -1.61
N PHE A 256 9.06 0.60 -1.97
CA PHE A 256 8.08 1.18 -1.07
C PHE A 256 6.73 0.50 -1.29
N PHE A 257 5.95 0.40 -0.22
CA PHE A 257 4.50 0.34 -0.36
C PHE A 257 4.06 1.72 -0.82
N ALA A 258 3.29 1.77 -1.91
CA ALA A 258 2.79 3.00 -2.48
C ALA A 258 1.26 2.89 -2.57
N ASP A 259 0.59 3.93 -2.09
CA ASP A 259 -0.83 4.16 -2.28
C ASP A 259 -0.97 5.41 -3.15
N VAL A 260 -1.65 5.27 -4.28
CA VAL A 260 -1.80 6.33 -5.28
C VAL A 260 -3.27 6.69 -5.38
N ARG A 261 -3.59 7.95 -5.16
CA ARG A 261 -4.96 8.44 -5.07
C ARG A 261 -5.15 9.64 -5.97
N LEU A 262 -6.31 9.71 -6.59
CA LEU A 262 -6.76 10.86 -7.35
C LEU A 262 -8.04 11.38 -6.69
N VAL A 263 -8.08 12.68 -6.42
CA VAL A 263 -9.23 13.37 -5.87
C VAL A 263 -9.53 14.55 -6.77
N VAL A 264 -10.80 14.72 -7.12
CA VAL A 264 -11.30 15.86 -7.88
C VAL A 264 -12.51 16.42 -7.15
N VAL A 265 -12.55 17.74 -7.06
CA VAL A 265 -13.61 18.50 -6.46
C VAL A 265 -14.15 19.48 -7.49
N SER A 266 -15.46 19.52 -7.68
CA SER A 266 -16.14 20.44 -8.60
C SER A 266 -17.54 20.75 -8.08
N PRO A 267 -18.17 21.88 -8.45
CA PRO A 267 -19.58 22.14 -8.15
C PRO A 267 -20.53 21.09 -8.74
N SER A 268 -20.11 20.36 -9.79
CA SER A 268 -20.91 19.34 -10.47
C SER A 268 -20.27 17.96 -10.39
N MET A 269 -21.02 16.96 -9.92
CA MET A 269 -20.55 15.57 -9.87
C MET A 269 -20.20 15.01 -11.25
N ASN A 270 -20.88 15.46 -12.31
CA ASN A 270 -20.57 15.02 -13.67
C ASN A 270 -19.19 15.54 -14.13
N VAL A 271 -18.91 16.81 -13.84
CA VAL A 271 -17.64 17.45 -14.19
C VAL A 271 -16.50 16.88 -13.32
N ALA A 272 -16.74 16.65 -12.03
CA ALA A 272 -15.78 15.96 -11.16
C ALA A 272 -15.38 14.57 -11.70
N LYS A 273 -16.36 13.79 -12.19
CA LYS A 273 -16.11 12.48 -12.80
C LYS A 273 -15.35 12.59 -14.12
N GLU A 274 -15.65 13.59 -14.95
CA GLU A 274 -14.94 13.83 -16.22
C GLU A 274 -13.46 14.14 -15.99
N HIS A 275 -13.15 15.09 -15.10
CA HIS A 275 -11.76 15.39 -14.72
C HIS A 275 -11.08 14.18 -14.10
N LEU A 276 -11.76 13.41 -13.25
CA LEU A 276 -11.20 12.18 -12.68
C LEU A 276 -10.85 11.16 -13.78
N THR A 277 -11.72 10.99 -14.78
CA THR A 277 -11.45 10.11 -15.93
C THR A 277 -10.28 10.63 -16.77
N ASN A 278 -10.16 11.94 -16.98
CA ASN A 278 -9.02 12.54 -17.67
C ASN A 278 -7.71 12.29 -16.91
N MET A 279 -7.69 12.47 -15.59
CA MET A 279 -6.53 12.14 -14.76
C MET A 279 -6.22 10.64 -14.78
N LEU A 280 -7.21 9.77 -14.77
CA LEU A 280 -7.00 8.32 -14.86
C LEU A 280 -6.30 7.92 -16.17
N SER A 281 -6.69 8.54 -17.28
CA SER A 281 -6.10 8.26 -18.60
C SER A 281 -4.59 8.58 -18.66
N SER A 282 -4.10 9.49 -17.81
CA SER A 282 -2.67 9.79 -17.75
C SER A 282 -1.84 8.62 -17.22
N PHE A 283 -2.45 7.60 -16.61
CA PHE A 283 -1.76 6.40 -16.12
C PHE A 283 -1.66 5.28 -17.16
N ASP A 284 -2.34 5.39 -18.30
CA ASP A 284 -2.29 4.39 -19.36
C ASP A 284 -0.88 4.27 -19.95
N GLN A 285 -0.10 5.36 -19.93
CA GLN A 285 1.30 5.38 -20.38
C GLN A 285 2.19 4.37 -19.63
N TYR A 286 1.85 4.02 -18.38
CA TYR A 286 2.59 3.06 -17.56
C TYR A 286 2.25 1.60 -17.88
N THR A 287 1.30 1.34 -18.79
CA THR A 287 0.91 -0.01 -19.19
C THR A 287 2.04 -0.73 -19.93
N LYS A 288 2.40 -1.92 -19.45
CA LYS A 288 3.36 -2.82 -20.12
C LYS A 288 2.63 -3.99 -20.78
N GLU A 289 2.79 -4.16 -22.10
CA GLU A 289 2.01 -5.11 -22.94
C GLU A 289 2.01 -6.56 -22.42
N ALA A 290 3.15 -7.03 -21.88
CA ALA A 290 3.26 -8.33 -21.20
C ALA A 290 3.42 -8.22 -19.67
N GLY A 291 3.38 -7.00 -19.13
CA GLY A 291 3.59 -6.70 -17.72
C GLY A 291 2.28 -6.38 -17.01
N ASN A 292 2.30 -5.27 -16.28
CA ASN A 292 1.21 -4.81 -15.42
C ASN A 292 0.70 -3.44 -15.89
N LYS A 293 -0.40 -2.99 -15.31
CA LYS A 293 -0.99 -1.67 -15.53
C LYS A 293 -1.70 -1.19 -14.27
N PHE A 294 -2.02 0.10 -14.22
CA PHE A 294 -2.90 0.64 -13.21
C PHE A 294 -4.37 0.31 -13.53
N ALA A 295 -5.15 0.09 -12.48
CA ALA A 295 -6.58 -0.20 -12.48
C ALA A 295 -7.25 0.52 -11.30
N LYS A 296 -8.58 0.61 -11.34
CA LYS A 296 -9.42 1.16 -10.26
C LYS A 296 -9.84 0.08 -9.26
#